data_AF-A0A6V7XZZ9-F1
#
_entry.id   AF-A0A6V7XZZ9-F1
#
_cell.length_a   1.000
_cell.length_b   1.000
_cell.length_c   1.000
_cell.angle_alpha   90.00
_cell.angle_beta   90.00
_cell.angle_gamma   90.00
#
_symmetry.space_group_name_H-M   'P 1'
#
loop_
_entity.id
_entity.type
_entity.pdbx_description
1 polymer ?
#
loop_
_entity_poly.entity_id
_entity_poly.type
_entity_poly.pdbx_seq_one_letter_code
_entity_poly.pdbx_strand_id
1 'polypeptide(L)'
;MFEQESSANDKNEQTTFAYTTGMETVDECGLRFLMAKKQYEYLLRCLPLKQRKQLKTNGISSAYVIWAFHSDTEAELLSSIPCVQRQQENWDEMRSYGVAWWLRNVASLRTCIEKSCEEYLSERSKSFGCCFILFSHEKKECIDTTL
;
A
#
# COMPACT_ATOMS: atom_id res chain seq x y z
N MET A 1 -41.87 24.94 -34.16
CA MET A 1 -40.93 24.54 -35.23
C MET A 1 -39.55 24.98 -34.76
N PHE A 2 -38.90 24.09 -34.00
CA PHE A 2 -37.59 24.30 -33.38
C PHE A 2 -36.72 23.16 -33.90
N GLU A 3 -35.79 23.44 -34.81
CA GLU A 3 -34.71 22.51 -35.18
C GLU A 3 -33.44 23.31 -35.49
N GLN A 4 -32.65 23.45 -34.44
CA GLN A 4 -31.19 23.64 -34.35
C GLN A 4 -30.83 22.72 -33.15
N GLU A 5 -29.82 21.84 -33.10
CA GLU A 5 -28.53 21.73 -33.77
C GLU A 5 -28.00 20.28 -33.59
N SER A 6 -27.06 19.87 -34.46
CA SER A 6 -25.85 19.07 -34.19
C SER A 6 -25.91 17.86 -33.21
N SER A 7 -25.82 16.65 -33.75
CA SER A 7 -25.41 15.46 -32.95
C SER A 7 -23.90 15.25 -33.02
N ALA A 8 -23.25 15.69 -31.95
CA ALA A 8 -21.93 15.25 -31.55
C ALA A 8 -21.98 13.79 -31.07
N ASN A 9 -20.93 13.01 -31.37
CA ASN A 9 -19.85 12.75 -30.40
C ASN A 9 -19.22 11.35 -30.62
N ASP A 10 -18.16 11.38 -31.41
CA ASP A 10 -17.07 10.41 -31.47
C ASP A 10 -16.30 10.40 -30.13
N LYS A 11 -16.60 9.46 -29.20
CA LYS A 11 -15.83 9.25 -27.94
C LYS A 11 -15.96 7.83 -27.37
N ASN A 12 -15.41 6.80 -28.03
CA ASN A 12 -15.15 5.51 -27.36
C ASN A 12 -13.70 5.03 -27.48
N GLU A 13 -12.76 5.93 -27.79
CA GLU A 13 -11.34 5.57 -27.89
C GLU A 13 -10.46 6.48 -27.02
N GLN A 14 -10.98 6.89 -25.86
CA GLN A 14 -10.26 7.81 -24.95
C GLN A 14 -10.25 7.39 -23.48
N THR A 15 -10.86 6.27 -23.11
CA THR A 15 -10.75 5.78 -21.72
C THR A 15 -9.49 4.94 -21.48
N THR A 16 -8.78 4.49 -22.51
CA THR A 16 -7.59 3.63 -22.34
C THR A 16 -6.27 4.38 -22.16
N PHE A 17 -6.19 5.67 -22.53
CA PHE A 17 -4.89 6.37 -22.64
C PHE A 17 -4.39 7.05 -21.36
N ALA A 18 -5.24 7.26 -20.35
CA ALA A 18 -4.84 7.92 -19.10
C ALA A 18 -4.33 6.95 -18.01
N TYR A 19 -4.33 5.64 -18.29
CA TYR A 19 -3.74 4.62 -17.42
C TYR A 19 -2.27 4.36 -17.73
N THR A 20 -1.74 4.83 -18.87
CA THR A 20 -0.51 4.28 -19.46
C THR A 20 0.76 4.92 -18.91
N THR A 21 0.77 6.23 -18.63
CA THR A 21 2.05 6.94 -18.39
C THR A 21 2.79 6.54 -17.10
N GLY A 22 2.10 5.95 -16.11
CA GLY A 22 2.73 5.39 -14.90
C GLY A 22 2.70 3.86 -14.81
N MET A 23 2.01 3.17 -15.74
CA MET A 23 1.90 1.71 -15.80
C MET A 23 2.83 1.08 -16.83
N GLU A 24 3.37 1.86 -17.78
CA GLU A 24 4.30 1.36 -18.81
C GLU A 24 5.63 0.84 -18.23
N THR A 25 5.94 1.15 -16.97
CA THR A 25 7.10 0.61 -16.24
C THR A 25 6.77 -0.58 -15.34
N VAL A 26 5.48 -0.90 -15.12
CA VAL A 26 5.01 -1.90 -14.15
C VAL A 26 4.66 -3.20 -14.87
N ASP A 27 5.16 -4.33 -14.37
CA ASP A 27 4.89 -5.65 -14.94
C ASP A 27 3.43 -6.10 -14.73
N GLU A 28 2.99 -7.12 -15.48
CA GLU A 28 1.61 -7.62 -15.45
C GLU A 28 1.16 -8.04 -14.03
N CYS A 29 2.05 -8.63 -13.22
CA CYS A 29 1.72 -9.04 -11.86
C CYS A 29 1.53 -7.81 -10.96
N GLY A 30 2.39 -6.80 -11.11
CA GLY A 30 2.24 -5.50 -10.44
C GLY A 30 0.96 -4.77 -10.83
N LEU A 31 0.57 -4.80 -12.11
CA LEU A 31 -0.69 -4.19 -12.58
C LEU A 31 -1.92 -4.82 -11.93
N ARG A 32 -1.94 -6.17 -11.81
CA ARG A 32 -3.03 -6.89 -11.14
C ARG A 32 -3.16 -6.48 -9.67
N PHE A 33 -2.04 -6.33 -8.97
CA PHE A 33 -2.04 -5.82 -7.60
C PHE A 33 -2.53 -4.37 -7.53
N LEU A 34 -2.07 -3.48 -8.41
CA LEU A 34 -2.50 -2.08 -8.45
C LEU A 34 -3.99 -1.95 -8.72
N MET A 35 -4.55 -2.78 -9.60
CA MET A 35 -6.00 -2.84 -9.82
C MET A 35 -6.74 -3.24 -8.56
N ALA A 36 -6.29 -4.30 -7.86
CA ALA A 36 -6.90 -4.75 -6.61
C ALA A 36 -6.81 -3.68 -5.51
N LYS A 37 -5.68 -2.97 -5.43
CA LYS A 37 -5.49 -1.83 -4.54
C LYS A 37 -6.47 -0.70 -4.86
N LYS A 38 -6.63 -0.32 -6.13
CA LYS A 38 -7.59 0.71 -6.54
C LYS A 38 -9.02 0.32 -6.23
N GLN A 39 -9.37 -0.95 -6.41
CA GLN A 39 -10.67 -1.48 -6.00
C GLN A 39 -10.84 -1.38 -4.47
N TYR A 40 -9.84 -1.74 -3.68
CA TYR A 40 -9.88 -1.61 -2.22
C TYR A 40 -10.05 -0.15 -1.78
N GLU A 41 -9.29 0.79 -2.34
CA GLU A 41 -9.44 2.23 -2.08
C GLU A 41 -10.84 2.73 -2.44
N TYR A 42 -11.38 2.28 -3.57
CA TYR A 42 -12.72 2.63 -4.01
C TYR A 42 -13.78 2.11 -3.03
N LEU A 43 -13.67 0.86 -2.62
CA LEU A 43 -14.57 0.25 -1.63
C LEU A 43 -14.52 1.00 -0.29
N LEU A 44 -13.34 1.42 0.17
CA LEU A 44 -13.22 2.23 1.40
C LEU A 44 -13.95 3.58 1.33
N ARG A 45 -14.15 4.14 0.13
CA ARG A 45 -14.86 5.41 -0.11
C ARG A 45 -16.37 5.21 -0.25
N CYS A 46 -16.80 4.11 -0.86
CA CYS A 46 -18.19 3.86 -1.21
C CYS A 46 -18.95 3.02 -0.17
N LEU A 47 -18.26 2.30 0.72
CA LEU A 47 -18.92 1.41 1.69
C LEU A 47 -19.41 2.14 2.96
N PRO A 48 -20.56 1.72 3.53
CA PRO A 48 -21.03 2.13 4.84
C PRO A 48 -20.01 1.85 5.97
N LEU A 49 -20.04 2.67 7.02
CA LEU A 49 -19.06 2.68 8.12
C LEU A 49 -18.77 1.29 8.74
N LYS A 50 -19.77 0.42 8.86
CA LYS A 50 -19.61 -0.94 9.42
C LYS A 50 -18.75 -1.84 8.53
N GLN A 51 -19.04 -1.87 7.23
CA GLN A 51 -18.30 -2.70 6.28
C GLN A 51 -16.90 -2.14 6.02
N ARG A 52 -16.74 -0.82 6.07
CA ARG A 52 -15.42 -0.18 6.00
C ARG A 52 -14.47 -0.64 7.11
N LYS A 53 -14.95 -0.81 8.35
CA LYS A 53 -14.11 -1.34 9.44
C LYS A 53 -13.68 -2.78 9.17
N GLN A 54 -14.61 -3.63 8.74
CA GLN A 54 -14.30 -5.02 8.39
C GLN A 54 -13.31 -5.10 7.22
N LEU A 55 -13.50 -4.27 6.19
CA LEU A 55 -12.61 -4.21 5.04
C LEU A 55 -11.20 -3.76 5.43
N LYS A 56 -11.05 -2.78 6.33
CA LYS A 56 -9.75 -2.37 6.86
C LYS A 56 -9.04 -3.49 7.64
N THR A 57 -9.79 -4.26 8.43
CA THR A 57 -9.23 -5.39 9.19
C THR A 57 -8.79 -6.52 8.27
N ASN A 58 -9.54 -6.79 7.20
CA ASN A 58 -9.23 -7.87 6.26
C ASN A 58 -8.15 -7.47 5.22
N GLY A 59 -8.10 -6.19 4.84
CA GLY A 59 -7.18 -5.69 3.83
C GLY A 59 -7.46 -6.20 2.41
N ILE A 60 -6.45 -6.09 1.56
CA ILE A 60 -6.44 -6.70 0.22
C ILE A 60 -6.35 -8.23 0.38
N SER A 61 -7.08 -8.96 -0.48
CA SER A 61 -7.03 -10.43 -0.49
C SER A 61 -5.60 -10.94 -0.69
N SER A 62 -5.22 -11.97 0.07
CA SER A 62 -3.89 -12.58 0.03
C SER A 62 -3.47 -13.06 -1.36
N ALA A 63 -4.42 -13.41 -2.23
CA ALA A 63 -4.13 -13.75 -3.62
C ALA A 63 -3.44 -12.60 -4.37
N TYR A 64 -3.86 -11.35 -4.16
CA TYR A 64 -3.24 -10.17 -4.78
C TYR A 64 -1.89 -9.80 -4.16
N VAL A 65 -1.68 -10.16 -2.89
CA VAL A 65 -0.37 -10.05 -2.24
C VAL A 65 0.66 -10.97 -2.90
N ILE A 66 0.26 -12.19 -3.29
CA ILE A 66 1.13 -13.11 -4.03
C ILE A 66 1.48 -12.56 -5.40
N TRP A 67 0.53 -11.93 -6.10
CA TRP A 67 0.82 -11.25 -7.36
C TRP A 67 1.84 -10.11 -7.20
N ALA A 68 1.74 -9.33 -6.12
CA ALA A 68 2.76 -8.32 -5.81
C ALA A 68 4.14 -8.92 -5.51
N PHE A 69 4.21 -10.10 -4.89
CA PHE A 69 5.48 -10.79 -4.61
C PHE A 69 6.18 -11.25 -5.90
N HIS A 70 5.41 -11.64 -6.91
CA HIS A 70 5.95 -12.03 -8.23
C HIS A 70 6.25 -10.84 -9.15
N SER A 71 5.99 -9.61 -8.70
CA SER A 71 6.30 -8.42 -9.48
C SER A 71 7.78 -8.09 -9.45
N ASP A 72 8.35 -7.73 -10.60
CA ASP A 72 9.73 -7.27 -10.71
C ASP A 72 9.87 -5.77 -10.39
N THR A 73 8.75 -5.06 -10.30
CA THR A 73 8.67 -3.61 -10.09
C THR A 73 8.26 -3.24 -8.66
N GLU A 74 8.80 -3.95 -7.68
CA GLU A 74 8.45 -3.78 -6.25
C GLU A 74 8.65 -2.35 -5.74
N ALA A 75 9.67 -1.63 -6.23
CA ALA A 75 9.96 -0.26 -5.82
C ALA A 75 8.89 0.74 -6.32
N GLU A 76 8.41 0.55 -7.54
CA GLU A 76 7.33 1.35 -8.12
C GLU A 76 5.97 1.01 -7.47
N LEU A 77 5.76 -0.26 -7.13
CA LEU A 77 4.60 -0.66 -6.34
C LEU A 77 4.61 0.02 -4.96
N LEU A 78 5.76 0.07 -4.30
CA LEU A 78 5.93 0.72 -3.00
C LEU A 78 5.72 2.24 -3.10
N SER A 79 6.28 2.89 -4.12
CA SER A 79 6.11 4.33 -4.36
C SER A 79 4.65 4.72 -4.62
N SER A 80 3.86 3.79 -5.20
CA SER A 80 2.43 3.99 -5.41
C SER A 80 1.65 4.07 -4.10
N ILE A 81 2.15 3.50 -2.99
CA ILE A 81 1.41 3.38 -1.74
C ILE A 81 1.42 4.72 -1.00
N PRO A 82 0.24 5.28 -0.69
CA PRO A 82 0.14 6.63 -0.16
C PRO A 82 0.80 6.79 1.22
N CYS A 83 0.82 5.76 2.07
CA CYS A 83 1.47 5.84 3.38
C CYS A 83 3.00 6.01 3.27
N VAL A 84 3.61 5.34 2.29
CA VAL A 84 5.05 5.45 2.04
C VAL A 84 5.38 6.79 1.38
N GLN A 85 4.56 7.22 0.40
CA GLN A 85 4.77 8.48 -0.30
C GLN A 85 4.63 9.70 0.63
N ARG A 86 3.67 9.66 1.57
CA ARG A 86 3.41 10.77 2.50
C ARG A 86 4.31 10.75 3.74
N GLN A 87 5.17 9.74 3.90
CA GLN A 87 5.98 9.52 5.11
C GLN A 87 5.14 9.51 6.40
N GLN A 88 3.85 9.21 6.28
CA GLN A 88 2.90 9.10 7.38
C GLN A 88 2.53 7.62 7.42
N GLU A 89 3.38 6.88 8.13
CA GLU A 89 3.47 5.43 8.06
C GLU A 89 2.53 4.78 9.07
N ASN A 90 1.24 4.88 8.79
CA ASN A 90 0.25 4.17 9.57
C ASN A 90 0.38 2.66 9.32
N TRP A 91 0.93 1.92 10.30
CA TRP A 91 1.17 0.47 10.20
C TRP A 91 -0.08 -0.32 9.83
N ASP A 92 -1.25 0.09 10.34
CA ASP A 92 -2.52 -0.56 10.03
C ASP A 92 -2.88 -0.41 8.54
N GLU A 93 -2.59 0.76 7.95
CA GLU A 93 -2.79 0.99 6.52
C GLU A 93 -1.81 0.19 5.67
N MET A 94 -0.52 0.19 6.04
CA MET A 94 0.52 -0.58 5.35
C MET A 94 0.24 -2.08 5.39
N ARG A 95 -0.23 -2.59 6.54
CA ARG A 95 -0.67 -3.98 6.70
C ARG A 95 -1.85 -4.31 5.80
N SER A 96 -2.79 -3.38 5.61
CA SER A 96 -3.96 -3.60 4.75
C SER A 96 -3.60 -3.80 3.28
N TYR A 97 -2.48 -3.22 2.82
CA TYR A 97 -1.92 -3.45 1.47
C TYR A 97 -0.98 -4.67 1.38
N GLY A 98 -0.70 -5.32 2.51
CA GLY A 98 0.17 -6.51 2.56
C GLY A 98 1.65 -6.22 2.26
N VAL A 99 2.12 -4.97 2.41
CA VAL A 99 3.50 -4.57 2.03
C VAL A 99 4.56 -5.47 2.64
N ALA A 100 4.43 -5.79 3.93
CA ALA A 100 5.37 -6.64 4.64
C ALA A 100 5.48 -8.09 4.10
N TRP A 101 4.55 -8.53 3.26
CA TRP A 101 4.47 -9.90 2.75
C TRP A 101 5.05 -10.07 1.36
N TRP A 102 5.10 -8.99 0.55
CA TRP A 102 5.61 -9.05 -0.82
C TRP A 102 6.91 -8.27 -1.02
N LEU A 103 7.31 -7.41 -0.08
CA LEU A 103 8.57 -6.68 -0.16
C LEU A 103 9.77 -7.63 0.00
N ARG A 104 10.65 -7.71 -1.01
CA ARG A 104 11.87 -8.54 -0.94
C ARG A 104 13.04 -7.77 -0.32
N ASN A 105 13.06 -6.45 -0.48
CA ASN A 105 14.08 -5.60 0.12
C ASN A 105 13.88 -5.43 1.63
N VAL A 106 14.70 -6.14 2.42
CA VAL A 106 14.70 -6.08 3.89
C VAL A 106 15.07 -4.69 4.41
N ALA A 107 15.92 -3.93 3.70
CA ALA A 107 16.30 -2.59 4.12
C ALA A 107 15.10 -1.63 4.04
N SER A 108 14.37 -1.66 2.93
CA SER A 108 13.13 -0.88 2.77
C SER A 108 12.08 -1.28 3.80
N LEU A 109 11.95 -2.58 4.10
CA LEU A 109 11.02 -3.07 5.12
C LEU A 109 11.36 -2.52 6.51
N ARG A 110 12.65 -2.55 6.88
CA ARG A 110 13.13 -2.02 8.16
C ARG A 110 12.81 -0.54 8.28
N THR A 111 13.13 0.26 7.26
CA THR A 111 12.81 1.70 7.25
C THR A 111 11.32 1.94 7.42
N CYS A 112 10.46 1.16 6.76
CA CYS A 112 9.02 1.34 6.92
C CYS A 112 8.52 0.98 8.33
N ILE A 113 9.08 -0.08 8.93
CA ILE A 113 8.74 -0.48 10.30
C ILE A 113 9.24 0.55 11.32
N GLU A 114 10.46 1.05 11.15
CA GLU A 114 11.07 2.07 12.03
C GLU A 114 10.24 3.35 12.02
N LYS A 115 9.89 3.87 10.84
CA LYS A 115 9.05 5.07 10.71
C LYS A 115 7.65 4.86 11.28
N SER A 116 7.06 3.69 11.04
CA SER A 116 5.78 3.34 11.66
C SER A 116 5.90 3.40 13.19
N CYS A 117 6.97 2.84 13.76
CA CYS A 117 7.22 2.84 15.20
C CYS A 117 7.39 4.26 15.78
N GLU A 118 8.12 5.13 15.08
CA GLU A 118 8.29 6.54 15.46
C GLU A 118 6.94 7.29 15.51
N GLU A 119 6.04 7.02 14.56
CA GLU A 119 4.69 7.60 14.56
C GLU A 119 3.87 7.09 15.76
N TYR A 120 3.88 5.79 16.05
CA TYR A 120 3.21 5.25 17.26
C TYR A 120 3.80 5.80 18.56
N LEU A 121 5.11 6.02 18.61
CA LEU A 121 5.81 6.56 19.78
C LEU A 121 5.48 8.04 20.00
N SER A 122 5.39 8.82 18.94
CA SER A 122 5.03 10.24 18.99
C SER A 122 3.55 10.47 19.30
N GLU A 123 2.66 9.62 18.77
CA GLU A 123 1.20 9.74 18.98
C GLU A 123 0.76 9.11 20.32
N ARG A 124 1.53 8.15 20.87
CA ARG A 124 1.20 7.44 22.10
C ARG A 124 2.29 7.56 23.16
N SER A 125 2.39 8.75 23.74
CA SER A 125 2.89 8.88 25.11
C SER A 125 2.05 7.98 26.04
N LYS A 126 2.66 6.86 26.45
CA LYS A 126 2.16 5.75 27.31
C LYS A 126 1.45 4.58 26.57
N SER A 127 2.21 3.54 26.25
CA SER A 127 2.06 2.22 26.89
C SER A 127 3.15 1.24 26.42
N PHE A 128 3.75 0.54 27.37
CA PHE A 128 4.76 -0.54 27.40
C PHE A 128 5.08 -1.41 26.16
N GLY A 129 4.33 -1.36 25.06
CA GLY A 129 4.54 -2.20 23.87
C GLY A 129 5.75 -1.82 23.00
N CYS A 130 6.06 -0.53 22.86
CA CYS A 130 7.25 -0.10 22.11
C CYS A 130 8.57 -0.45 22.80
N CYS A 131 8.56 -0.57 24.14
CA CYS A 131 9.74 -0.99 24.89
C CYS A 131 10.14 -2.44 24.52
N PHE A 132 9.19 -3.34 24.27
CA PHE A 132 9.54 -4.75 23.94
C PHE A 132 10.21 -4.90 22.58
N ILE A 133 9.83 -4.09 21.58
CA ILE A 133 10.41 -4.15 20.23
C ILE A 133 11.84 -3.55 20.24
N LEU A 134 12.06 -2.45 20.96
CA LEU A 134 13.40 -1.86 21.14
C LEU A 134 14.31 -2.75 22.01
N PHE A 135 13.81 -3.31 23.11
CA PHE A 135 14.56 -4.24 23.97
C PHE A 135 14.93 -5.54 23.24
N SER A 136 14.12 -5.96 22.26
CA SER A 136 14.44 -7.10 21.38
C SER A 136 15.52 -6.76 20.34
N HIS A 137 15.70 -5.49 20.01
CA HIS A 137 16.71 -5.03 19.05
C HIS A 137 18.10 -4.88 19.69
N GLU A 138 18.18 -4.37 20.93
CA GLU A 138 19.47 -4.29 21.66
C GLU A 138 20.03 -5.67 22.07
N LYS A 139 19.18 -6.69 22.25
CA LYS A 139 19.65 -8.04 22.61
C LYS A 139 20.19 -8.86 21.44
N LYS A 140 20.03 -8.42 20.19
CA LYS A 140 20.55 -9.13 19.02
C LYS A 140 21.94 -8.65 18.59
N GLU A 141 22.29 -7.39 18.83
CA GLU A 141 23.63 -6.89 18.49
C GLU A 141 24.74 -7.41 19.44
N CYS A 142 24.40 -7.80 20.67
CA CYS A 142 25.38 -8.30 21.64
C CYS A 142 25.67 -9.82 21.56
N ILE A 143 24.97 -10.60 20.73
CA ILE A 143 25.16 -12.07 20.67
C ILE A 143 26.06 -12.51 19.51
N ASP A 144 26.17 -11.71 18.43
CA ASP A 144 26.96 -12.08 17.24
C ASP A 144 28.42 -11.56 17.26
N THR A 145 28.90 -10.96 18.35
CA THR A 145 30.31 -10.49 18.47
C THR A 145 31.16 -11.34 19.44
N THR A 146 30.73 -12.55 19.80
CA THR A 146 31.53 -13.46 20.65
C THR A 146 31.34 -14.94 20.29
N LEU A 147 31.36 -15.26 19.00
CA LEU A 147 31.61 -16.61 18.50
C LEU A 147 32.41 -16.56 17.19
#